data_AF-A0A9N8WQ24-F1
#
_entry.id   AF-A0A9N8WQ24-F1
#
_cell.length_a   1.000
_cell.length_b   1.000
_cell.length_c   1.000
_cell.angle_alpha   90.00
_cell.angle_beta   90.00
_cell.angle_gamma   90.00
#
_symmetry.space_group_name_H-M   'P 1'
#
loop_
_entity.id
_entity.type
_entity.pdbx_description
1 polymer ?
#
loop_
_entity_poly.entity_id
_entity_poly.type
_entity_poly.pdbx_seq_one_letter_code
_entity_poly.pdbx_strand_id
1 'polypeptide(L)'
;MLVTTHTQSYNSSTTFSFDVVNHLSPELFVAIVRDLSPADLLNLTFVCKLYREYLCSPNSSMTQEIWRCSRLYYYPSLYLPPPEGMDEKSYLELARLRKDCQLCGRVVYLIVHWAFRLRCCDRCLKTNIKCEKEICDYLCTPEEKRDILQGLPYIEIHKKKSLWLEQQKTNTLKIMEDAKSRMQSSITQNCLIEETKNAMVETIIDELCEIRSLNGEQVYRSTYLRRSPAYCCAMSNISEPINDDWVAIKKSMKETYTTVTFSIEFSKRQNQIEHRIDQLWRLHDKNNNGAINSPNQLKDPCLKYLRFCSTYKNPISINNGDPSIPFTQCQLDFLIRQIKDEAEDYREHPNKLSHVARAIILGGLEKQRIFRCALCRKNVNSKINYRFIDVRYHLEGPFHCVLKFIEDDHVLINEHALEVLRKRGI
;
A
#
# COMPACT_ATOMS: atom_id res chain seq x y z
N MET A 1 67.93 39.51 25.21
CA MET A 1 67.72 39.62 23.76
C MET A 1 67.42 38.23 23.24
N LEU A 2 66.14 37.97 22.91
CA LEU A 2 65.61 37.66 21.56
C LEU A 2 65.74 36.15 21.25
N VAL A 3 64.77 35.39 20.72
CA VAL A 3 63.41 35.61 20.18
C VAL A 3 62.83 34.18 19.97
N THR A 4 61.75 33.82 20.67
CA THR A 4 60.38 33.46 20.17
C THR A 4 60.25 32.51 18.96
N THR A 5 59.40 31.49 19.12
CA THR A 5 58.30 31.19 18.18
C THR A 5 57.06 30.60 18.88
N HIS A 6 56.03 31.46 18.95
CA HIS A 6 54.57 31.28 18.97
C HIS A 6 53.88 30.00 19.48
N THR A 7 53.13 30.20 20.58
CA THR A 7 51.89 29.50 20.95
C THR A 7 50.66 30.30 20.51
N GLN A 8 49.63 29.64 19.98
CA GLN A 8 48.26 30.16 19.98
C GLN A 8 47.37 29.17 20.73
N SER A 9 46.96 29.53 21.94
CA SER A 9 45.87 28.89 22.68
C SER A 9 44.70 29.89 22.75
N TYR A 10 43.58 29.55 22.13
CA TYR A 10 42.32 30.27 22.33
C TYR A 10 41.69 29.83 23.64
N ASN A 11 41.79 30.68 24.67
CA ASN A 11 40.96 30.63 25.87
C ASN A 11 40.30 31.99 26.03
N SER A 12 39.07 32.14 25.54
CA SER A 12 38.20 33.29 25.83
C SER A 12 37.26 32.89 26.97
N SER A 13 37.74 33.04 28.21
CA SER A 13 36.88 33.06 29.40
C SER A 13 36.28 34.45 29.54
N THR A 14 35.10 34.68 28.96
CA THR A 14 34.32 35.91 29.22
C THR A 14 33.60 35.76 30.55
N THR A 15 34.24 36.26 31.62
CA THR A 15 33.56 36.57 32.88
C THR A 15 32.64 37.76 32.63
N PHE A 16 31.36 37.49 32.33
CA PHE A 16 30.30 38.49 32.34
C PHE A 16 30.18 39.04 33.76
N SER A 17 30.54 40.31 33.97
CA SER A 17 30.44 40.98 35.27
C SER A 17 28.98 41.02 35.74
N PHE A 18 28.77 40.60 36.99
CA PHE A 18 27.49 40.62 37.72
C PHE A 18 26.88 42.03 37.85
N ASP A 19 27.66 43.08 37.55
CA ASP A 19 27.25 44.48 37.71
C ASP A 19 26.26 44.98 36.64
N VAL A 20 26.26 44.41 35.43
CA VAL A 20 25.36 44.87 34.34
C VAL A 20 23.89 44.54 34.65
N VAL A 21 23.67 43.46 35.39
CA VAL A 21 22.35 42.93 35.75
C VAL A 21 21.62 43.81 36.76
N ASN A 22 22.33 44.43 37.71
CA ASN A 22 21.74 45.28 38.75
C ASN A 22 21.32 46.68 38.25
N HIS A 23 21.70 47.04 37.01
CA HIS A 23 21.35 48.30 36.37
C HIS A 23 20.34 48.15 35.22
N LEU A 24 19.80 46.94 35.03
CA LEU A 24 18.80 46.69 34.00
C LEU A 24 17.47 47.33 34.40
N SER A 25 16.85 48.12 33.51
CA SER A 25 15.52 48.66 33.78
C SER A 25 14.50 47.51 33.94
N PRO A 26 13.44 47.69 34.74
CA PRO A 26 12.41 46.65 34.92
C PRO A 26 11.81 46.17 33.59
N GLU A 27 11.68 47.05 32.60
CA GLU A 27 11.13 46.73 31.27
C GLU A 27 12.07 45.82 30.47
N LEU A 28 13.37 46.11 30.48
CA LEU A 28 14.37 45.28 29.83
C LEU A 28 14.52 43.93 30.54
N PHE A 29 14.40 43.92 31.88
CA PHE A 29 14.37 42.67 32.65
C PHE A 29 13.19 41.80 32.24
N VAL A 30 11.98 42.35 32.22
CA VAL A 30 10.76 41.65 31.79
C VAL A 30 10.91 41.11 30.36
N ALA A 31 11.47 41.89 29.45
CA ALA A 31 11.68 41.49 28.06
C ALA A 31 12.60 40.26 27.94
N ILE A 32 13.66 40.18 28.74
CA ILE A 32 14.58 39.03 28.75
C ILE A 32 13.91 37.81 29.41
N VAL A 33 13.29 37.98 30.57
CA VAL A 33 12.80 36.83 31.34
C VAL A 33 11.55 36.19 30.75
N ARG A 34 10.75 36.92 29.98
CA ARG A 34 9.55 36.38 29.32
C ARG A 34 9.86 35.22 28.37
N ASP A 35 11.05 35.20 27.79
CA ASP A 35 11.46 34.19 26.81
C ASP A 35 12.16 32.98 27.45
N LEU A 36 12.37 33.00 28.78
CA LEU A 36 13.04 31.91 29.50
C LEU A 36 12.10 30.76 29.81
N SER A 37 12.66 29.55 29.95
CA SER A 37 11.90 28.37 30.35
C SER A 37 11.43 28.48 31.81
N PRO A 38 10.34 27.80 32.20
CA PRO A 38 9.90 27.81 33.59
C PRO A 38 10.95 27.31 34.60
N ALA A 39 11.86 26.43 34.18
CA ALA A 39 12.96 25.97 35.02
C ALA A 39 14.02 27.05 35.22
N ASP A 40 14.37 27.78 34.16
CA ASP A 40 15.34 28.88 34.22
C ASP A 40 14.78 30.07 35.02
N LEU A 41 13.50 30.39 34.83
CA LEU A 41 12.79 31.35 35.66
C LEU A 41 12.86 30.98 37.14
N LEU A 42 12.65 29.70 37.47
CA LEU A 42 12.76 29.22 38.85
C LEU A 42 14.20 29.38 39.37
N ASN A 43 15.21 29.03 38.56
CA ASN A 43 16.61 29.20 38.91
C ASN A 43 16.97 30.67 39.18
N LEU A 44 16.46 31.61 38.37
CA LEU A 44 16.65 33.04 38.58
C LEU A 44 16.12 33.54 39.92
N THR A 45 15.06 32.90 40.47
CA THR A 45 14.54 33.26 41.79
C THR A 45 15.54 33.02 42.93
N PHE A 46 16.58 32.23 42.70
CA PHE A 46 17.65 31.95 43.67
C PHE A 46 18.91 32.82 43.47
N VAL A 47 18.98 33.62 42.41
CA VAL A 47 20.20 34.38 42.08
C VAL A 47 20.36 35.62 42.95
N CYS A 48 19.31 36.46 43.07
CA CYS A 48 19.35 37.65 43.91
C CYS A 48 17.95 38.02 44.46
N LYS A 49 17.93 38.90 45.47
CA LYS A 49 16.67 39.35 46.11
C LYS A 49 15.74 40.07 45.14
N LEU A 50 16.29 40.93 44.28
CA LEU A 50 15.53 41.70 43.29
C LEU A 50 14.78 40.78 42.31
N TYR A 51 15.46 39.77 41.77
CA TYR A 51 14.84 38.81 40.86
C TYR A 51 13.77 37.97 41.55
N ARG A 52 14.02 37.58 42.80
CA ARG A 52 13.03 36.90 43.62
C ARG A 52 11.79 37.76 43.83
N GLU A 53 11.94 39.06 44.09
CA GLU A 53 10.82 39.99 44.24
C GLU A 53 10.00 40.12 42.95
N TYR A 54 10.66 40.24 41.79
CA TYR A 54 9.96 40.30 40.51
C TYR A 54 9.28 38.98 40.10
N LEU A 55 9.88 37.84 40.41
CA LEU A 55 9.41 36.54 39.93
C LEU A 55 8.54 35.77 40.94
N CYS A 56 8.50 36.17 42.22
CA CYS A 56 7.75 35.47 43.26
C CYS A 56 6.64 36.31 43.91
N SER A 57 6.16 37.38 43.26
CA SER A 57 5.02 38.17 43.73
C SER A 57 3.69 37.60 43.18
N PRO A 58 2.90 36.87 44.00
CA PRO A 58 1.71 36.15 43.51
C PRO A 58 0.59 37.10 43.05
N ASN A 59 0.51 38.30 43.61
CA ASN A 59 -0.54 39.28 43.29
C ASN A 59 -0.13 40.26 42.18
N SER A 60 1.12 40.19 41.70
CA SER A 60 1.62 41.05 40.64
C SER A 60 1.16 40.55 39.28
N SER A 61 0.37 41.35 38.56
CA SER A 61 -0.08 41.03 37.20
C SER A 61 1.09 40.77 36.25
N MET A 62 2.16 41.56 36.36
CA MET A 62 3.39 41.38 35.58
C MET A 62 4.04 40.02 35.85
N THR A 63 4.14 39.63 37.13
CA THR A 63 4.74 38.35 37.52
C THR A 63 3.92 37.18 36.98
N GLN A 64 2.59 37.23 37.14
CA GLN A 64 1.70 36.21 36.58
C GLN A 64 1.85 36.11 35.05
N GLU A 65 1.96 37.24 34.37
CA GLU A 65 2.12 37.29 32.91
C GLU A 65 3.42 36.64 32.43
N ILE A 66 4.55 36.90 33.10
CA ILE A 66 5.85 36.28 32.78
C ILE A 66 5.74 34.75 32.84
N TRP A 67 5.20 34.22 33.95
CA TRP A 67 5.04 32.78 34.14
C TRP A 67 4.01 32.18 33.17
N ARG A 68 2.93 32.90 32.86
CA ARG A 68 1.90 32.49 31.89
C ARG A 68 2.46 32.39 30.48
N CYS A 69 3.19 33.40 30.01
CA CYS A 69 3.84 33.38 28.70
C CYS A 69 4.82 32.21 28.59
N SER A 70 5.69 32.05 29.60
CA SER A 70 6.66 30.96 29.65
C SER A 70 5.97 29.58 29.67
N ARG A 71 4.90 29.40 30.46
CA ARG A 71 4.09 28.19 30.48
C ARG A 71 3.52 27.83 29.11
N LEU A 72 2.85 28.79 28.46
CA LEU A 72 2.15 28.54 27.20
C LEU A 72 3.14 28.24 26.06
N TYR A 73 4.32 28.86 26.09
CA TYR A 73 5.37 28.62 25.11
C TYR A 73 6.05 27.25 25.30
N TYR A 74 6.55 26.96 26.51
CA TYR A 74 7.36 25.75 26.76
C TYR A 74 6.54 24.50 27.10
N TYR A 75 5.32 24.67 27.62
CA TYR A 75 4.40 23.59 27.94
C TYR A 75 3.02 23.79 27.28
N PRO A 76 2.90 23.73 25.94
CA PRO A 76 1.63 23.89 25.24
C PRO A 76 0.52 22.93 25.70
N SER A 77 0.91 21.74 26.20
CA SER A 77 -0.01 20.76 26.80
C SER A 77 -0.69 21.24 28.08
N LEU A 78 -0.12 22.24 28.77
CA LEU A 78 -0.63 22.83 29.99
C LEU A 78 -1.28 24.17 29.66
N TYR A 79 -2.29 24.16 28.78
CA TYR A 79 -2.93 25.39 28.27
C TYR A 79 -3.96 25.99 29.24
N LEU A 80 -4.59 25.16 30.07
CA LEU A 80 -5.58 25.61 31.05
C LEU A 80 -4.95 26.59 32.07
N PRO A 81 -5.67 27.63 32.49
CA PRO A 81 -5.18 28.54 33.53
C PRO A 81 -5.06 27.81 34.88
N PRO A 82 -4.29 28.38 35.83
CA PRO A 82 -4.27 27.91 37.21
C PRO A 82 -5.68 27.84 37.81
N PRO A 83 -5.96 26.86 38.69
CA PRO A 83 -7.18 26.84 39.48
C PRO A 83 -7.37 28.14 40.27
N GLU A 84 -8.62 28.50 40.55
CA GLU A 84 -8.96 29.74 41.27
C GLU A 84 -8.17 29.87 42.59
N GLY A 85 -7.52 31.00 42.83
CA GLY A 85 -6.69 31.22 44.03
C GLY A 85 -5.35 30.46 44.03
N MET A 86 -4.85 30.03 42.87
CA MET A 86 -3.48 29.54 42.67
C MET A 86 -2.75 30.45 41.68
N ASP A 87 -1.51 30.84 42.01
CA ASP A 87 -0.67 31.61 41.10
C ASP A 87 0.03 30.72 40.05
N GLU A 88 0.44 31.31 38.93
CA GLU A 88 1.09 30.62 37.79
C GLU A 88 2.38 29.87 38.20
N LYS A 89 3.17 30.43 39.12
CA LYS A 89 4.40 29.76 39.59
C LYS A 89 4.05 28.50 40.38
N SER A 90 3.14 28.60 41.36
CA SER A 90 2.69 27.44 42.14
C SER A 90 2.04 26.37 41.24
N TYR A 91 1.29 26.79 40.22
CA TYR A 91 0.71 25.90 39.23
C TYR A 91 1.78 25.12 38.45
N LEU A 92 2.83 25.80 37.97
CA LEU A 92 3.95 25.19 37.28
C LEU A 92 4.79 24.29 38.19
N GLU A 93 5.02 24.70 39.44
CA GLU A 93 5.70 23.87 40.44
C GLU A 93 4.96 22.55 40.65
N LEU A 94 3.64 22.63 40.83
CA LEU A 94 2.80 21.46 41.03
C LEU A 94 2.68 20.60 39.76
N ALA A 95 2.62 21.20 38.58
CA ALA A 95 2.37 20.51 37.31
C ALA A 95 3.61 19.87 36.67
N ARG A 96 4.76 20.55 36.74
CA ARG A 96 5.94 20.18 35.93
C ARG A 96 7.29 20.32 36.64
N LEU A 97 7.51 21.35 37.47
CA LEU A 97 8.86 21.63 37.99
C LEU A 97 9.26 20.68 39.12
N ARG A 98 8.34 20.36 40.05
CA ARG A 98 8.61 19.38 41.11
C ARG A 98 8.39 17.96 40.60
N LYS A 99 9.34 17.08 40.90
CA LYS A 99 9.35 15.67 40.49
C LYS A 99 9.19 14.71 41.67
N ASP A 100 9.08 15.22 42.87
CA ASP A 100 9.00 14.49 44.13
C ASP A 100 7.57 14.51 44.71
N CYS A 101 7.28 13.51 45.54
CA CYS A 101 6.08 13.52 46.37
C CYS A 101 6.17 14.65 47.40
N GLN A 102 5.21 15.57 47.44
CA GLN A 102 5.21 16.67 48.41
C GLN A 102 5.10 16.21 49.87
N LEU A 103 4.66 14.97 50.11
CA LEU A 103 4.49 14.40 51.45
C LEU A 103 5.69 13.57 51.92
N CYS A 104 6.38 12.85 51.04
CA CYS A 104 7.46 11.93 51.42
C CYS A 104 8.79 12.14 50.70
N GLY A 105 8.88 13.11 49.77
CA GLY A 105 10.09 13.46 49.02
C GLY A 105 10.55 12.41 48.00
N ARG A 106 9.86 11.27 47.88
CA ARG A 106 10.28 10.20 46.95
C ARG A 106 9.85 10.51 45.52
N VAL A 107 10.73 10.21 44.57
CA VAL A 107 10.48 10.26 43.12
C VAL A 107 10.00 8.87 42.67
N VAL A 108 8.69 8.63 42.73
CA VAL A 108 8.03 7.38 42.31
C VAL A 108 6.95 7.68 41.26
N TYR A 109 6.00 6.77 41.02
CA TYR A 109 4.80 7.11 40.25
C TYR A 109 3.96 8.15 41.01
N LEU A 110 3.93 9.38 40.49
CA LEU A 110 3.28 10.54 41.11
C LEU A 110 2.12 11.03 40.24
N ILE A 111 1.00 11.34 40.89
CA ILE A 111 -0.16 11.96 40.27
C ILE A 111 -0.39 13.33 40.92
N VAL A 112 -0.74 14.31 40.11
CA VAL A 112 -1.24 15.62 40.60
C VAL A 112 -2.73 15.49 40.87
N HIS A 113 -3.11 15.62 42.13
CA HIS A 113 -4.48 15.62 42.59
C HIS A 113 -4.97 17.07 42.70
N TRP A 114 -5.52 17.59 41.60
CA TRP A 114 -5.90 19.00 41.46
C TRP A 114 -6.87 19.50 42.52
N ALA A 115 -7.85 18.68 42.94
CA ALA A 115 -8.79 19.03 44.01
C ALA A 115 -8.08 19.38 45.34
N PHE A 116 -6.96 18.71 45.62
CA PHE A 116 -6.16 18.91 46.84
C PHE A 116 -4.94 19.80 46.61
N ARG A 117 -4.71 20.26 45.37
CA ARG A 117 -3.49 20.99 44.96
C ARG A 117 -2.20 20.27 45.38
N LEU A 118 -2.22 18.94 45.29
CA LEU A 118 -1.21 18.07 45.87
C LEU A 118 -0.67 17.07 44.85
N ARG A 119 0.65 16.97 44.73
CA ARG A 119 1.38 15.93 44.03
C ARG A 119 1.88 14.91 45.04
N CYS A 120 1.34 13.70 45.00
CA CYS A 120 1.78 12.64 45.90
C CYS A 120 1.75 11.26 45.23
N CYS A 121 2.40 10.29 45.87
CA CYS A 121 2.34 8.90 45.46
C CYS A 121 1.07 8.22 46.00
N ASP A 122 0.64 7.14 45.36
CA ASP A 122 -0.57 6.38 45.76
C ASP A 122 -0.56 5.96 47.24
N ARG A 123 0.61 5.59 47.78
CA ARG A 123 0.75 5.28 49.21
C ARG A 123 0.39 6.48 50.09
N CYS A 124 0.99 7.64 49.81
CA CYS A 124 0.73 8.86 50.57
C CYS A 124 -0.70 9.33 50.40
N LEU A 125 -1.29 9.17 49.22
CA LEU A 125 -2.70 9.46 48.97
C LEU A 125 -3.60 8.64 49.91
N LYS A 126 -3.45 7.30 49.90
CA LYS A 126 -4.26 6.40 50.73
C LYS A 126 -4.08 6.58 52.23
N THR A 127 -2.87 6.98 52.66
CA THR A 127 -2.60 7.23 54.08
C THR A 127 -3.21 8.55 54.56
N ASN A 128 -3.22 9.58 53.72
CA ASN A 128 -3.60 10.95 54.13
C ASN A 128 -4.99 11.38 53.66
N ILE A 129 -5.67 10.58 52.84
CA ILE A 129 -7.01 10.90 52.33
C ILE A 129 -7.99 9.83 52.81
N LYS A 130 -9.12 10.29 53.32
CA LYS A 130 -10.23 9.46 53.81
C LYS A 130 -11.40 9.52 52.84
N CYS A 131 -12.06 8.39 52.64
CA CYS A 131 -13.31 8.37 51.88
C CYS A 131 -14.47 8.88 52.75
N GLU A 132 -15.55 9.31 52.11
CA GLU A 132 -16.75 9.85 52.77
C GLU A 132 -17.25 8.94 53.91
N LYS A 133 -17.29 7.62 53.66
CA LYS A 133 -17.71 6.64 54.65
C LYS A 133 -16.85 6.67 55.91
N GLU A 134 -15.52 6.69 55.76
CA GLU A 134 -14.61 6.75 56.91
C GLU A 134 -14.79 8.06 57.68
N ILE A 135 -14.99 9.18 56.99
CA ILE A 135 -15.23 10.48 57.65
C ILE A 135 -16.55 10.45 58.44
N CYS A 136 -17.62 9.91 57.86
CA CYS A 136 -18.91 9.73 58.53
C CYS A 136 -18.81 8.81 59.75
N ASP A 137 -18.06 7.71 59.64
CA ASP A 137 -17.80 6.78 60.73
C ASP A 137 -17.00 7.45 61.86
N TYR A 138 -16.00 8.29 61.53
CA TYR A 138 -15.19 9.03 62.51
C TYR A 138 -15.95 10.15 63.23
N LEU A 139 -16.81 10.89 62.51
CA LEU A 139 -17.53 12.03 63.06
C LEU A 139 -18.85 11.64 63.74
N CYS A 140 -19.26 10.36 63.66
CA CYS A 140 -20.57 9.88 64.10
C CYS A 140 -21.72 10.76 63.57
N THR A 141 -21.56 11.30 62.36
CA THR A 141 -22.51 12.27 61.80
C THR A 141 -23.75 11.56 61.28
N PRO A 142 -24.96 11.91 61.77
CA PRO A 142 -26.21 11.48 61.15
C PRO A 142 -26.26 11.87 59.68
N GLU A 143 -27.00 11.13 58.85
CA GLU A 143 -27.10 11.40 57.41
C GLU A 143 -27.52 12.86 57.11
N GLU A 144 -28.32 13.44 57.99
CA GLU A 144 -28.85 14.81 57.95
C GLU A 144 -27.79 15.91 58.16
N LYS A 145 -26.57 15.58 58.61
CA LYS A 145 -25.46 16.54 58.82
C LYS A 145 -24.32 16.39 57.80
N ARG A 146 -24.52 15.60 56.74
CA ARG A 146 -23.52 15.42 55.67
C ARG A 146 -23.25 16.69 54.86
N ASP A 147 -24.05 17.74 55.03
CA ASP A 147 -23.81 19.06 54.43
C ASP A 147 -22.43 19.63 54.79
N ILE A 148 -21.88 19.26 55.95
CA ILE A 148 -20.51 19.65 56.34
C ILE A 148 -19.44 19.13 55.37
N LEU A 149 -19.74 18.07 54.62
CA LEU A 149 -18.84 17.47 53.64
C LEU A 149 -18.89 18.20 52.28
N GLN A 150 -19.93 18.98 51.99
CA GLN A 150 -20.06 19.71 50.72
C GLN A 150 -18.99 20.81 50.56
N GLY A 151 -18.46 21.34 51.67
CA GLY A 151 -17.39 22.33 51.66
C GLY A 151 -15.97 21.74 51.61
N LEU A 152 -15.82 20.42 51.70
CA LEU A 152 -14.51 19.78 51.68
C LEU A 152 -14.05 19.53 50.24
N PRO A 153 -12.76 19.76 49.93
CA PRO A 153 -12.21 19.30 48.68
C PRO A 153 -12.38 17.78 48.58
N TYR A 154 -12.92 17.29 47.47
CA TYR A 154 -13.09 15.86 47.24
C TYR A 154 -12.63 15.49 45.84
N ILE A 155 -12.30 14.21 45.65
CA ILE A 155 -12.15 13.60 44.34
C ILE A 155 -13.28 12.63 44.19
N GLU A 156 -14.12 12.86 43.19
CA GLU A 156 -15.13 11.87 42.82
C GLU A 156 -14.42 10.71 42.12
N ILE A 157 -14.19 9.62 42.86
CA ILE A 157 -13.76 8.35 42.28
C ILE A 157 -15.01 7.75 41.61
N HIS A 158 -15.38 8.31 40.47
CA HIS A 158 -16.58 7.89 39.79
C HIS A 158 -16.52 6.41 39.39
N LYS A 159 -17.64 5.70 39.57
CA LYS A 159 -18.03 4.53 38.78
C LYS A 159 -18.24 4.86 37.27
N LYS A 160 -17.52 5.85 36.69
CA LYS A 160 -17.71 6.41 35.32
C LYS A 160 -17.25 5.50 34.18
N LYS A 161 -16.93 4.22 34.45
CA LYS A 161 -16.61 3.29 33.36
C LYS A 161 -17.85 2.99 32.51
N SER A 162 -19.05 2.93 33.10
CA SER A 162 -20.28 2.57 32.35
C SER A 162 -20.74 3.66 31.39
N LEU A 163 -20.95 4.90 31.85
CA LEU A 163 -21.43 6.01 31.01
C LEU A 163 -20.45 6.40 29.90
N TRP A 164 -19.14 6.40 30.20
CA TRP A 164 -18.12 6.62 29.16
C TRP A 164 -18.11 5.48 28.14
N LEU A 165 -18.23 4.21 28.57
CA LEU A 165 -18.34 3.08 27.64
C LEU A 165 -19.61 3.13 26.79
N GLU A 166 -20.74 3.57 27.34
CA GLU A 166 -21.99 3.76 26.60
C GLU A 166 -21.89 4.91 25.59
N GLN A 167 -21.24 6.01 25.97
CA GLN A 167 -20.96 7.11 25.04
C GLN A 167 -20.00 6.67 23.94
N GLN A 168 -18.96 5.89 24.26
CA GLN A 168 -18.04 5.35 23.27
C GLN A 168 -18.72 4.35 22.33
N LYS A 169 -19.60 3.47 22.84
CA LYS A 169 -20.44 2.60 22.00
C LYS A 169 -21.30 3.42 21.05
N THR A 170 -21.97 4.45 21.57
CA THR A 170 -22.83 5.33 20.77
C THR A 170 -22.04 6.07 19.68
N ASN A 171 -20.87 6.61 20.03
CA ASN A 171 -19.98 7.27 19.07
C ASN A 171 -19.46 6.28 18.02
N THR A 172 -19.08 5.07 18.44
CA THR A 172 -18.62 4.01 17.53
C THR A 172 -19.72 3.62 16.55
N LEU A 173 -20.95 3.45 17.01
CA LEU A 173 -22.10 3.15 16.14
C LEU A 173 -22.35 4.27 15.13
N LYS A 174 -22.26 5.55 15.53
CA LYS A 174 -22.37 6.69 14.60
C LYS A 174 -21.25 6.70 13.56
N ILE A 175 -20.02 6.42 13.97
CA ILE A 175 -18.87 6.32 13.05
C ILE A 175 -19.07 5.15 12.07
N MET A 176 -19.57 4.00 12.54
CA MET A 176 -19.85 2.84 11.70
C MET A 176 -20.98 3.13 10.70
N GLU A 177 -22.04 3.81 11.12
CA GLU A 177 -23.16 4.17 10.23
C GLU A 177 -22.76 5.24 9.21
N ASP A 178 -21.94 6.22 9.61
CA ASP A 178 -21.34 7.19 8.70
C ASP A 178 -20.39 6.51 7.70
N ALA A 179 -19.54 5.59 8.16
CA ALA A 179 -18.68 4.80 7.28
C ALA A 179 -19.49 3.94 6.28
N LYS A 180 -20.59 3.34 6.74
CA LYS A 180 -21.52 2.59 5.90
C LYS A 180 -22.19 3.49 4.86
N SER A 181 -22.62 4.70 5.26
CA SER A 181 -23.23 5.68 4.38
C SER A 181 -22.24 6.18 3.32
N ARG A 182 -20.98 6.47 3.70
CA ARG A 182 -19.91 6.82 2.76
C ARG A 182 -19.59 5.68 1.80
N MET A 183 -19.55 4.44 2.29
CA MET A 183 -19.34 3.26 1.47
C MET A 183 -20.48 3.08 0.47
N GLN A 184 -21.73 3.22 0.91
CA GLN A 184 -22.92 3.16 0.04
C GLN A 184 -22.88 4.27 -1.03
N SER A 185 -22.55 5.51 -0.64
CA SER A 185 -22.42 6.63 -1.57
C SER A 185 -21.30 6.40 -2.59
N SER A 186 -20.17 5.82 -2.17
CA SER A 186 -19.06 5.48 -3.06
C SER A 186 -19.45 4.36 -4.02
N ILE A 187 -20.19 3.34 -3.56
CA ILE A 187 -20.73 2.29 -4.42
C ILE A 187 -21.67 2.88 -5.46
N THR A 188 -22.64 3.70 -5.05
CA THR A 188 -23.58 4.36 -5.97
C THR A 188 -22.86 5.23 -7.00
N GLN A 189 -21.87 6.00 -6.58
CA GLN A 189 -21.07 6.82 -7.48
C GLN A 189 -20.28 5.97 -8.49
N ASN A 190 -19.69 4.86 -8.04
CA ASN A 190 -18.97 3.95 -8.93
C ASN A 190 -19.92 3.27 -9.93
N CYS A 191 -21.14 2.87 -9.51
CA CYS A 191 -22.15 2.32 -10.41
C CYS A 191 -22.56 3.34 -11.49
N LEU A 192 -22.78 4.61 -11.12
CA LEU A 192 -23.08 5.67 -12.10
C LEU A 192 -21.92 5.92 -13.08
N ILE A 193 -20.68 5.87 -12.59
CA ILE A 193 -19.48 5.97 -13.44
C ILE A 193 -19.41 4.78 -14.41
N GLU A 194 -19.68 3.57 -13.94
CA GLU A 194 -19.70 2.37 -14.78
C GLU A 194 -20.80 2.43 -15.86
N GLU A 195 -22.02 2.81 -15.50
CA GLU A 195 -23.14 2.96 -16.43
C GLU A 195 -22.83 4.00 -17.53
N THR A 196 -22.28 5.16 -17.14
CA THR A 196 -21.90 6.20 -18.09
C THR A 196 -20.76 5.77 -19.02
N LYS A 197 -19.73 5.08 -18.49
CA LYS A 197 -18.65 4.49 -19.29
C LYS A 197 -19.18 3.48 -20.31
N ASN A 198 -20.05 2.56 -19.86
CA ASN A 198 -20.63 1.53 -20.72
C ASN A 198 -21.43 2.14 -21.86
N ALA A 199 -22.29 3.12 -21.56
CA ALA A 199 -23.06 3.82 -22.58
C ALA A 199 -22.16 4.50 -23.62
N MET A 200 -21.07 5.14 -23.19
CA MET A 200 -20.15 5.83 -24.11
C MET A 200 -19.35 4.87 -25.00
N VAL A 201 -18.86 3.76 -24.45
CA VAL A 201 -18.13 2.74 -25.24
C VAL A 201 -19.05 2.09 -26.26
N GLU A 202 -20.30 1.82 -25.91
CA GLU A 202 -21.28 1.26 -26.86
C GLU A 202 -21.59 2.25 -27.99
N THR A 203 -21.69 3.55 -27.72
CA THR A 203 -21.79 4.58 -28.78
C THR A 203 -20.59 4.53 -29.74
N ILE A 204 -19.37 4.34 -29.24
CA ILE A 204 -18.17 4.22 -30.10
C ILE A 204 -18.26 2.96 -30.97
N ILE A 205 -18.72 1.84 -30.41
CA ILE A 205 -18.91 0.59 -31.16
C ILE A 205 -19.92 0.80 -32.28
N ASP A 206 -21.05 1.45 -31.99
CA ASP A 206 -22.08 1.75 -32.98
C ASP A 206 -21.52 2.63 -34.10
N GLU A 207 -20.84 3.74 -33.77
CA GLU A 207 -20.19 4.62 -34.74
C GLU A 207 -19.17 3.90 -35.63
N LEU A 208 -18.37 2.99 -35.07
CA LEU A 208 -17.42 2.20 -35.84
C LEU A 208 -18.15 1.19 -36.74
N CYS A 209 -19.21 0.57 -36.23
CA CYS A 209 -20.04 -0.38 -36.97
C CYS A 209 -20.84 0.28 -38.10
N GLU A 210 -21.03 1.60 -38.09
CA GLU A 210 -21.63 2.34 -39.22
C GLU A 210 -20.67 2.53 -40.40
N ILE A 211 -19.35 2.47 -40.17
CA ILE A 211 -18.36 2.66 -41.24
C ILE A 211 -18.49 1.55 -42.29
N ARG A 212 -18.73 1.96 -43.54
CA ARG A 212 -18.81 1.08 -44.72
C ARG A 212 -17.54 1.21 -45.58
N SER A 213 -17.14 0.10 -46.20
CA SER A 213 -16.07 0.07 -47.19
C SER A 213 -16.55 0.69 -48.52
N LEU A 214 -15.63 0.93 -49.45
CA LEU A 214 -15.97 1.37 -50.82
C LEU A 214 -16.94 0.42 -51.54
N ASN A 215 -17.02 -0.83 -51.09
CA ASN A 215 -17.89 -1.86 -51.64
C ASN A 215 -19.24 -1.97 -50.90
N GLY A 216 -19.51 -1.07 -49.94
CA GLY A 216 -20.73 -1.07 -49.14
C GLY A 216 -20.74 -2.08 -47.98
N GLU A 217 -19.64 -2.78 -47.73
CA GLU A 217 -19.54 -3.77 -46.65
C GLU A 217 -19.21 -3.11 -45.31
N GLN A 218 -19.72 -3.68 -44.21
CA GLN A 218 -19.40 -3.21 -42.87
C GLN A 218 -17.93 -3.50 -42.54
N VAL A 219 -17.16 -2.44 -42.23
CA VAL A 219 -15.72 -2.55 -41.95
C VAL A 219 -15.46 -3.15 -40.56
N TYR A 220 -16.25 -2.73 -39.57
CA TYR A 220 -16.06 -3.13 -38.17
C TYR A 220 -17.25 -3.95 -37.66
N ARG A 221 -16.95 -5.11 -37.04
CA ARG A 221 -17.94 -5.96 -36.37
C ARG A 221 -17.88 -5.74 -34.86
N SER A 222 -19.02 -5.49 -34.24
CA SER A 222 -19.15 -5.26 -32.78
C SER A 222 -18.58 -6.41 -31.96
N THR A 223 -18.73 -7.65 -32.41
CA THR A 223 -18.20 -8.86 -31.76
C THR A 223 -16.67 -8.88 -31.68
N TYR A 224 -15.98 -8.26 -32.64
CA TYR A 224 -14.52 -8.17 -32.65
C TYR A 224 -14.03 -6.93 -31.89
N LEU A 225 -14.76 -5.82 -31.96
CA LEU A 225 -14.47 -4.61 -31.20
C LEU A 225 -14.53 -4.86 -29.68
N ARG A 226 -15.53 -5.60 -29.19
CA ARG A 226 -15.66 -5.99 -27.77
C ARG A 226 -14.57 -6.97 -27.28
N ARG A 227 -13.76 -7.52 -28.19
CA ARG A 227 -12.61 -8.38 -27.86
C ARG A 227 -11.28 -7.66 -28.02
N SER A 228 -11.30 -6.38 -28.38
CA SER A 228 -10.07 -5.62 -28.54
C SER A 228 -9.40 -5.32 -27.20
N PRO A 229 -8.06 -5.29 -27.14
CA PRO A 229 -7.33 -4.89 -25.93
C PRO A 229 -7.75 -3.49 -25.45
N ALA A 230 -8.04 -2.58 -26.38
CA ALA A 230 -8.53 -1.24 -26.09
C ALA A 230 -9.87 -1.26 -25.34
N TYR A 231 -10.82 -2.09 -25.78
CA TYR A 231 -12.08 -2.31 -25.08
C TYR A 231 -11.84 -2.87 -23.67
N CYS A 232 -11.05 -3.94 -23.56
CA CYS A 232 -10.77 -4.56 -22.26
C CYS A 232 -10.10 -3.59 -21.28
N CYS A 233 -9.14 -2.78 -21.75
CA CYS A 233 -8.50 -1.75 -20.93
C CYS A 233 -9.48 -0.66 -20.49
N ALA A 234 -10.35 -0.17 -21.39
CA ALA A 234 -11.36 0.82 -21.06
C ALA A 234 -12.35 0.32 -20.00
N MET A 235 -12.70 -0.97 -20.04
CA MET A 235 -13.63 -1.60 -19.10
C MET A 235 -12.98 -1.99 -17.76
N SER A 236 -11.66 -2.19 -17.71
CA SER A 236 -10.98 -2.70 -16.50
C SER A 236 -10.65 -1.59 -15.48
N ASN A 237 -10.59 -0.33 -15.89
CA ASN A 237 -10.21 0.80 -15.04
C ASN A 237 -11.44 1.59 -14.57
N ILE A 238 -12.12 1.08 -13.54
CA ILE A 238 -13.35 1.66 -13.00
C ILE A 238 -13.10 3.02 -12.30
N SER A 239 -11.90 3.22 -11.73
CA SER A 239 -11.63 4.28 -10.73
C SER A 239 -11.37 5.69 -11.24
N GLU A 240 -11.09 5.90 -12.53
CA GLU A 240 -10.75 7.24 -13.04
C GLU A 240 -11.91 7.83 -13.87
N PRO A 241 -12.32 9.09 -13.63
CA PRO A 241 -13.19 9.81 -14.56
C PRO A 241 -12.43 9.89 -15.89
N ILE A 242 -13.02 9.32 -16.94
CA ILE A 242 -12.41 9.34 -18.28
C ILE A 242 -12.55 10.75 -18.81
N ASN A 243 -11.56 11.57 -18.49
CA ASN A 243 -11.41 12.92 -18.98
C ASN A 243 -10.84 12.84 -20.39
N ASP A 244 -11.60 13.26 -21.40
CA ASP A 244 -11.21 13.54 -22.79
C ASP A 244 -10.53 12.46 -23.66
N ASP A 245 -10.22 11.26 -23.14
CA ASP A 245 -9.48 10.22 -23.88
C ASP A 245 -10.34 9.30 -24.80
N TRP A 246 -11.62 9.62 -25.00
CA TRP A 246 -12.52 8.81 -25.83
C TRP A 246 -12.11 8.75 -27.31
N VAL A 247 -11.51 9.83 -27.82
CA VAL A 247 -10.93 9.88 -29.16
C VAL A 247 -9.73 8.92 -29.27
N ALA A 248 -8.93 8.82 -28.20
CA ALA A 248 -7.80 7.90 -28.13
C ALA A 248 -8.26 6.44 -28.06
N ILE A 249 -9.32 6.14 -27.30
CA ILE A 249 -9.94 4.80 -27.25
C ILE A 249 -10.45 4.40 -28.64
N LYS A 250 -11.22 5.28 -29.30
CA LYS A 250 -11.72 5.03 -30.66
C LYS A 250 -10.59 4.79 -31.66
N LYS A 251 -9.50 5.56 -31.57
CA LYS A 251 -8.31 5.37 -32.42
C LYS A 251 -7.62 4.03 -32.14
N SER A 252 -7.39 3.70 -30.86
CA SER A 252 -6.75 2.45 -30.43
C SER A 252 -7.59 1.21 -30.81
N MET A 253 -8.92 1.31 -30.73
CA MET A 253 -9.82 0.26 -31.21
C MET A 253 -9.66 0.02 -32.72
N LYS A 254 -9.54 1.07 -33.53
CA LYS A 254 -9.29 0.93 -34.97
C LYS A 254 -7.93 0.27 -35.26
N GLU A 255 -6.88 0.70 -34.58
CA GLU A 255 -5.52 0.20 -34.76
C GLU A 255 -5.37 -1.27 -34.34
N THR A 256 -6.04 -1.67 -33.26
CA THR A 256 -5.99 -3.05 -32.75
C THR A 256 -6.96 -4.00 -33.44
N TYR A 257 -7.97 -3.48 -34.15
CA TYR A 257 -9.01 -4.29 -34.79
C TYR A 257 -8.43 -5.35 -35.74
N THR A 258 -7.49 -5.00 -36.62
CA THR A 258 -6.89 -5.93 -37.59
C THR A 258 -6.13 -7.07 -36.93
N THR A 259 -5.46 -6.80 -35.80
CA THR A 259 -4.75 -7.81 -35.02
C THR A 259 -5.74 -8.77 -34.35
N VAL A 260 -6.85 -8.23 -33.83
CA VAL A 260 -7.91 -9.00 -33.16
C VAL A 260 -8.68 -9.85 -34.15
N THR A 261 -9.02 -9.31 -35.32
CA THR A 261 -9.67 -10.09 -36.38
C THR A 261 -8.78 -11.22 -36.86
N PHE A 262 -7.49 -10.96 -37.06
CA PHE A 262 -6.52 -11.99 -37.42
C PHE A 262 -6.44 -13.09 -36.36
N SER A 263 -6.33 -12.74 -35.08
CA SER A 263 -6.27 -13.71 -33.97
C SER A 263 -7.56 -14.55 -33.85
N ILE A 264 -8.73 -13.92 -33.98
CA ILE A 264 -10.02 -14.61 -33.89
C ILE A 264 -10.22 -15.56 -35.08
N GLU A 265 -9.94 -15.11 -36.30
CA GLU A 265 -10.08 -15.96 -37.49
C GLU A 265 -9.03 -17.08 -37.52
N PHE A 266 -7.82 -16.81 -37.03
CA PHE A 266 -6.78 -17.83 -36.81
C PHE A 266 -7.26 -18.92 -35.84
N SER A 267 -7.83 -18.54 -34.70
CA SER A 267 -8.38 -19.50 -33.72
C SER A 267 -9.53 -20.32 -34.30
N LYS A 268 -10.44 -19.72 -35.07
CA LYS A 268 -11.51 -20.45 -35.76
C LYS A 268 -10.95 -21.50 -36.73
N ARG A 269 -9.87 -21.18 -37.44
CA ARG A 269 -9.20 -22.09 -38.39
C ARG A 269 -8.55 -23.27 -37.69
N GLN A 270 -7.86 -23.04 -36.57
CA GLN A 270 -7.34 -24.14 -35.74
C GLN A 270 -8.46 -25.05 -35.24
N ASN A 271 -9.58 -24.48 -34.80
CA ASN A 271 -10.75 -25.26 -34.39
C ASN A 271 -11.36 -26.08 -35.55
N GLN A 272 -11.38 -25.56 -36.78
CA GLN A 272 -11.83 -26.33 -37.96
C GLN A 272 -10.91 -27.52 -38.24
N ILE A 273 -9.59 -27.33 -38.12
CA ILE A 273 -8.59 -28.40 -38.30
C ILE A 273 -8.75 -29.46 -37.21
N GLU A 274 -8.84 -29.05 -35.94
CA GLU A 274 -9.05 -29.95 -34.80
C GLU A 274 -10.35 -30.75 -34.94
N HIS A 275 -11.45 -30.07 -35.30
CA HIS A 275 -12.74 -30.72 -35.50
C HIS A 275 -12.68 -31.75 -36.64
N ARG A 276 -12.00 -31.43 -37.74
CA ARG A 276 -11.84 -32.36 -38.87
C ARG A 276 -10.95 -33.55 -38.51
N ILE A 277 -9.88 -33.35 -37.74
CA ILE A 277 -9.05 -34.44 -37.20
C ILE A 277 -9.90 -35.36 -36.32
N ASP A 278 -10.72 -34.82 -35.42
CA ASP A 278 -11.64 -35.61 -34.57
C ASP A 278 -12.66 -36.40 -35.42
N GLN A 279 -13.22 -35.79 -36.47
CA GLN A 279 -14.11 -36.49 -37.40
C GLN A 279 -13.42 -37.66 -38.12
N LEU A 280 -12.21 -37.46 -38.64
CA LEU A 280 -11.46 -38.51 -39.33
C LEU A 280 -11.11 -39.67 -38.38
N TRP A 281 -10.84 -39.37 -37.12
CA TRP A 281 -10.59 -40.38 -36.08
C TRP A 281 -11.83 -41.20 -35.76
N ARG A 282 -12.98 -40.55 -35.55
CA ARG A 282 -14.25 -41.25 -35.33
C ARG A 282 -14.63 -42.16 -36.50
N LEU A 283 -14.23 -41.83 -37.72
CA LEU A 283 -14.42 -42.67 -38.91
C LEU A 283 -13.43 -43.85 -38.95
N HIS A 284 -12.18 -43.63 -38.56
CA HIS A 284 -11.17 -44.69 -38.46
C HIS A 284 -11.49 -45.72 -37.37
N ASP A 285 -11.94 -45.28 -36.19
CA ASP A 285 -12.36 -46.17 -35.09
C ASP A 285 -13.59 -47.00 -35.47
N LYS A 286 -14.54 -46.43 -36.22
CA LYS A 286 -15.70 -47.18 -36.73
C LYS A 286 -15.30 -48.27 -37.73
N ASN A 287 -14.25 -48.06 -38.54
CA ASN A 287 -13.76 -49.05 -39.49
C ASN A 287 -12.87 -50.13 -38.85
N ASN A 288 -12.27 -49.86 -37.69
CA ASN A 288 -11.40 -50.80 -36.96
C ASN A 288 -12.08 -51.55 -35.81
N ASN A 289 -13.39 -51.38 -35.61
CA ASN A 289 -14.19 -52.12 -34.63
C ASN A 289 -14.45 -53.60 -35.02
N GLY A 290 -13.39 -54.31 -35.38
CA GLY A 290 -13.30 -55.77 -35.41
C GLY A 290 -12.33 -56.35 -34.36
N ALA A 291 -11.60 -55.54 -33.59
CA ALA A 291 -10.70 -56.03 -32.55
C ALA A 291 -10.78 -55.15 -31.29
N ILE A 292 -11.52 -55.63 -30.29
CA ILE A 292 -11.60 -55.05 -28.95
C ILE A 292 -10.28 -55.33 -28.23
N ASN A 293 -9.64 -54.30 -27.65
CA ASN A 293 -9.20 -54.29 -26.24
C ASN A 293 -8.58 -52.94 -25.80
N SER A 294 -9.19 -52.37 -24.76
CA SER A 294 -8.68 -51.33 -23.83
C SER A 294 -8.91 -49.83 -24.17
N PRO A 295 -9.62 -49.04 -23.33
CA PRO A 295 -9.95 -47.63 -23.61
C PRO A 295 -8.84 -46.58 -23.39
N ASN A 296 -7.57 -46.96 -23.23
CA ASN A 296 -6.56 -46.02 -22.71
C ASN A 296 -5.16 -46.05 -23.37
N GLN A 297 -5.00 -46.65 -24.54
CA GLN A 297 -3.78 -46.51 -25.32
C GLN A 297 -4.15 -46.33 -26.79
N LEU A 298 -3.72 -45.20 -27.37
CA LEU A 298 -3.66 -44.84 -28.80
C LEU A 298 -4.17 -43.40 -29.03
N LYS A 299 -3.48 -42.42 -28.43
CA LYS A 299 -3.36 -41.10 -29.06
C LYS A 299 -2.41 -41.31 -30.24
N ASP A 300 -2.83 -41.02 -31.47
CA ASP A 300 -1.91 -40.96 -32.61
C ASP A 300 -0.66 -40.16 -32.18
N PRO A 301 0.55 -40.69 -32.32
CA PRO A 301 1.77 -39.97 -31.99
C PRO A 301 1.82 -38.59 -32.64
N CYS A 302 1.13 -38.38 -33.77
CA CYS A 302 1.07 -37.10 -34.46
C CYS A 302 0.39 -35.96 -33.66
N LEU A 303 -0.63 -36.25 -32.82
CA LEU A 303 -1.29 -35.20 -32.00
C LEU A 303 -0.35 -34.59 -30.97
N LYS A 304 0.60 -35.38 -30.45
CA LYS A 304 1.64 -34.89 -29.54
C LYS A 304 2.51 -33.82 -30.22
N TYR A 305 2.60 -33.87 -31.55
CA TYR A 305 3.42 -32.98 -32.36
C TYR A 305 2.65 -31.85 -33.05
N LEU A 306 1.31 -31.85 -32.99
CA LEU A 306 0.43 -30.90 -33.69
C LEU A 306 0.81 -29.44 -33.42
N ARG A 307 1.11 -29.08 -32.18
CA ARG A 307 1.50 -27.71 -31.78
C ARG A 307 2.85 -27.26 -32.35
N PHE A 308 3.64 -28.17 -32.91
CA PHE A 308 4.94 -27.90 -33.51
C PHE A 308 4.89 -27.83 -35.04
N CYS A 309 3.86 -28.41 -35.66
CA CYS A 309 3.61 -28.36 -37.09
C CYS A 309 3.47 -26.89 -37.57
N SER A 310 4.33 -26.47 -38.49
CA SER A 310 4.29 -25.15 -39.12
C SER A 310 2.93 -24.85 -39.75
N THR A 311 2.34 -25.87 -40.36
CA THR A 311 1.04 -25.76 -41.02
C THR A 311 -0.11 -25.55 -40.03
N TYR A 312 -0.02 -26.11 -38.82
CA TYR A 312 -0.98 -25.86 -37.74
C TYR A 312 -0.75 -24.51 -37.04
N LYS A 313 0.51 -24.07 -36.95
CA LYS A 313 0.88 -22.74 -36.44
C LYS A 313 0.54 -21.59 -37.39
N ASN A 314 0.41 -21.87 -38.69
CA ASN A 314 0.05 -20.85 -39.67
C ASN A 314 -0.78 -21.46 -40.82
N PRO A 315 -2.08 -21.75 -40.59
CA PRO A 315 -2.92 -22.38 -41.60
C PRO A 315 -3.35 -21.40 -42.73
N ILE A 316 -2.89 -20.14 -42.71
CA ILE A 316 -3.45 -19.04 -43.50
C ILE A 316 -3.12 -19.08 -45.00
N SER A 317 -2.16 -19.90 -45.42
CA SER A 317 -1.55 -19.85 -46.76
C SER A 317 -2.40 -20.33 -47.95
N ILE A 318 -3.59 -20.93 -47.72
CA ILE A 318 -4.30 -21.65 -48.80
C ILE A 318 -5.41 -20.82 -49.49
N ASN A 319 -5.86 -19.71 -48.92
CA ASN A 319 -6.94 -18.87 -49.48
C ASN A 319 -6.49 -17.42 -49.75
N ASN A 320 -5.39 -17.22 -50.49
CA ASN A 320 -4.87 -15.88 -50.83
C ASN A 320 -4.71 -14.91 -49.64
N GLY A 321 -4.56 -15.44 -48.42
CA GLY A 321 -4.42 -14.65 -47.20
C GLY A 321 -5.70 -14.06 -46.62
N ASP A 322 -6.90 -14.28 -47.20
CA ASP A 322 -8.15 -13.79 -46.61
C ASP A 322 -8.58 -14.70 -45.44
N PRO A 323 -8.55 -14.23 -44.17
CA PRO A 323 -8.89 -15.03 -43.01
C PRO A 323 -10.38 -15.36 -42.90
N SER A 324 -11.25 -14.61 -43.56
CA SER A 324 -12.71 -14.68 -43.41
C SER A 324 -13.38 -15.83 -44.16
N ILE A 325 -12.68 -16.45 -45.11
CA ILE A 325 -13.17 -17.56 -45.91
C ILE A 325 -12.88 -18.88 -45.17
N PRO A 326 -13.91 -19.70 -44.84
CA PRO A 326 -13.73 -21.02 -44.24
C PRO A 326 -12.96 -21.97 -45.16
N PHE A 327 -12.25 -22.95 -44.59
CA PHE A 327 -11.67 -23.99 -45.43
C PHE A 327 -12.75 -24.89 -46.02
N THR A 328 -12.62 -25.18 -47.30
CA THR A 328 -13.37 -26.28 -47.93
C THR A 328 -12.87 -27.62 -47.39
N GLN A 329 -13.71 -28.65 -47.50
CA GLN A 329 -13.35 -29.99 -47.03
C GLN A 329 -12.05 -30.51 -47.67
N CYS A 330 -11.86 -30.28 -48.97
CA CYS A 330 -10.65 -30.67 -49.70
C CYS A 330 -9.39 -29.95 -49.18
N GLN A 331 -9.52 -28.68 -48.79
CA GLN A 331 -8.41 -27.90 -48.22
C GLN A 331 -8.06 -28.39 -46.82
N LEU A 332 -9.05 -28.71 -45.98
CA LEU A 332 -8.82 -29.32 -44.67
C LEU A 332 -8.14 -30.68 -44.82
N ASP A 333 -8.59 -31.51 -45.76
CA ASP A 333 -8.00 -32.83 -45.98
C ASP A 333 -6.54 -32.73 -46.49
N PHE A 334 -6.23 -31.72 -47.31
CA PHE A 334 -4.85 -31.43 -47.73
C PHE A 334 -3.98 -30.94 -46.55
N LEU A 335 -4.48 -29.97 -45.77
CA LEU A 335 -3.79 -29.46 -44.57
C LEU A 335 -3.50 -30.56 -43.57
N ILE A 336 -4.45 -31.47 -43.35
CA ILE A 336 -4.30 -32.57 -42.39
C ILE A 336 -3.24 -33.56 -42.88
N ARG A 337 -3.15 -33.84 -44.18
CA ARG A 337 -2.05 -34.66 -44.74
C ARG A 337 -0.69 -34.01 -44.49
N GLN A 338 -0.58 -32.71 -44.78
CA GLN A 338 0.66 -31.97 -44.56
C GLN A 338 1.04 -31.90 -43.07
N ILE A 339 0.06 -31.68 -42.17
CA ILE A 339 0.27 -31.71 -40.72
C ILE A 339 0.72 -33.10 -40.27
N LYS A 340 0.20 -34.16 -40.87
CA LYS A 340 0.60 -35.54 -40.59
C LYS A 340 2.04 -35.79 -41.03
N ASP A 341 2.40 -35.39 -42.24
CA ASP A 341 3.77 -35.52 -42.75
C ASP A 341 4.77 -34.70 -41.89
N GLU A 342 4.39 -33.49 -41.48
CA GLU A 342 5.17 -32.67 -40.54
C GLU A 342 5.31 -33.37 -39.18
N ALA A 343 4.22 -33.92 -38.65
CA ALA A 343 4.22 -34.62 -37.37
C ALA A 343 5.03 -35.94 -37.41
N GLU A 344 5.03 -36.64 -38.55
CA GLU A 344 5.85 -37.82 -38.81
C GLU A 344 7.33 -37.45 -38.94
N ASP A 345 7.68 -36.35 -39.62
CA ASP A 345 9.05 -35.83 -39.64
C ASP A 345 9.54 -35.48 -38.22
N TYR A 346 8.67 -34.88 -37.39
CA TYR A 346 8.99 -34.61 -35.98
C TYR A 346 9.20 -35.88 -35.15
N ARG A 347 8.53 -36.97 -35.51
CA ARG A 347 8.65 -38.29 -34.86
C ARG A 347 9.94 -39.00 -35.27
N GLU A 348 10.29 -38.97 -36.55
CA GLU A 348 11.47 -39.65 -37.11
C GLU A 348 12.77 -38.89 -36.82
N HIS A 349 12.72 -37.56 -36.73
CA HIS A 349 13.88 -36.70 -36.50
C HIS A 349 13.76 -35.89 -35.18
N PRO A 350 13.75 -36.54 -34.00
CA PRO A 350 13.55 -35.86 -32.70
C PRO A 350 14.70 -34.90 -32.33
N ASN A 351 15.88 -35.01 -32.96
CA ASN A 351 17.13 -34.37 -32.56
C ASN A 351 17.48 -33.05 -33.28
N LYS A 352 16.59 -32.45 -34.09
CA LYS A 352 16.74 -31.04 -34.52
C LYS A 352 16.43 -30.10 -33.33
N LEU A 353 17.38 -30.00 -32.41
CA LEU A 353 17.31 -29.27 -31.13
C LEU A 353 17.54 -27.77 -31.33
N SER A 354 16.46 -27.01 -31.51
CA SER A 354 16.47 -25.54 -31.40
C SER A 354 15.52 -24.96 -30.35
N HIS A 355 14.64 -25.75 -29.72
CA HIS A 355 13.66 -25.25 -28.74
C HIS A 355 13.64 -26.05 -27.43
N VAL A 356 13.73 -25.35 -26.29
CA VAL A 356 13.71 -25.89 -24.92
C VAL A 356 12.43 -26.69 -24.62
N ALA A 357 11.29 -26.28 -25.18
CA ALA A 357 10.01 -26.99 -25.09
C ALA A 357 10.07 -28.44 -25.62
N ARG A 358 10.93 -28.69 -26.63
CA ARG A 358 11.08 -29.99 -27.30
C ARG A 358 11.79 -31.03 -26.42
N ALA A 359 12.74 -30.60 -25.58
CA ALA A 359 13.50 -31.47 -24.68
C ALA A 359 12.67 -31.96 -23.47
N ILE A 360 11.66 -31.19 -23.07
CA ILE A 360 10.76 -31.47 -21.95
C ILE A 360 9.79 -32.62 -22.28
N ILE A 361 9.22 -32.57 -23.49
CA ILE A 361 8.14 -33.48 -23.94
C ILE A 361 8.66 -34.85 -24.41
N LEU A 362 9.90 -34.93 -24.87
CA LEU A 362 10.48 -36.16 -25.43
C LEU A 362 11.35 -36.96 -24.44
N GLY A 363 11.95 -36.33 -23.41
CA GLY A 363 13.02 -36.96 -22.62
C GLY A 363 12.88 -36.95 -21.10
N GLY A 364 11.76 -36.50 -20.51
CA GLY A 364 11.60 -36.49 -19.05
C GLY A 364 12.55 -35.55 -18.30
N LEU A 365 13.15 -34.59 -19.00
CA LEU A 365 14.15 -33.66 -18.46
C LEU A 365 13.55 -32.58 -17.55
N GLU A 366 12.22 -32.46 -17.48
CA GLU A 366 11.51 -31.51 -16.62
C GLU A 366 11.97 -31.59 -15.15
N LYS A 367 12.22 -32.83 -14.68
CA LYS A 367 12.63 -33.10 -13.29
C LYS A 367 14.14 -32.98 -13.07
N GLN A 368 14.95 -32.91 -14.14
CA GLN A 368 16.39 -32.89 -14.05
C GLN A 368 16.93 -31.46 -13.88
N ARG A 369 17.87 -31.27 -12.96
CA ARG A 369 18.57 -30.00 -12.73
C ARG A 369 19.71 -29.83 -13.73
N ILE A 370 19.36 -29.54 -14.99
CA ILE A 370 20.33 -29.35 -16.08
C ILE A 370 20.23 -27.99 -16.76
N PHE A 371 19.18 -27.21 -16.45
CA PHE A 371 18.95 -25.92 -17.10
C PHE A 371 19.75 -24.82 -16.41
N ARG A 372 20.35 -23.92 -17.19
CA ARG A 372 21.09 -22.76 -16.66
C ARG A 372 20.44 -21.47 -17.13
N CYS A 373 20.34 -20.51 -16.23
CA CYS A 373 19.89 -19.17 -16.57
C CYS A 373 21.01 -18.43 -17.31
N ALA A 374 20.77 -18.09 -18.58
CA ALA A 374 21.72 -17.31 -19.37
C ALA A 374 21.98 -15.90 -18.78
N LEU A 375 21.02 -15.37 -18.01
CA LEU A 375 21.09 -14.05 -17.38
C LEU A 375 21.94 -14.03 -16.08
N CYS A 376 22.34 -15.18 -15.54
CA CYS A 376 23.02 -15.27 -14.24
C CYS A 376 24.56 -15.18 -14.30
N ARG A 377 25.16 -14.96 -15.48
CA ARG A 377 26.56 -15.34 -15.72
C ARG A 377 27.64 -14.54 -14.99
N LYS A 378 27.31 -13.56 -14.13
CA LYS A 378 28.32 -12.70 -13.46
C LYS A 378 28.11 -12.41 -11.96
N ASN A 379 27.09 -12.96 -11.30
CA ASN A 379 27.00 -12.90 -9.84
C ASN A 379 27.07 -14.31 -9.26
N VAL A 380 27.80 -14.43 -8.14
CA VAL A 380 28.24 -15.55 -7.26
C VAL A 380 27.55 -16.94 -7.36
N ASN A 381 26.39 -17.09 -8.01
CA ASN A 381 25.62 -18.33 -8.17
C ASN A 381 25.72 -18.98 -9.56
N SER A 382 26.74 -18.67 -10.37
CA SER A 382 26.90 -19.12 -11.77
C SER A 382 27.04 -20.64 -12.00
N LYS A 383 26.94 -21.46 -10.95
CA LYS A 383 26.99 -22.94 -11.02
C LYS A 383 25.66 -23.64 -10.72
N ILE A 384 24.59 -22.91 -10.43
CA ILE A 384 23.31 -23.55 -10.10
C ILE A 384 22.63 -24.01 -11.39
N ASN A 385 22.44 -25.32 -11.52
CA ASN A 385 21.53 -25.87 -12.49
C ASN A 385 20.13 -25.97 -11.87
N TYR A 386 19.13 -25.51 -12.62
CA TYR A 386 17.73 -25.47 -12.25
C TYR A 386 16.97 -26.62 -12.92
N ARG A 387 15.87 -27.09 -12.31
CA ARG A 387 14.82 -27.81 -13.04
C ARG A 387 14.07 -26.82 -13.92
N PHE A 388 13.39 -27.30 -14.96
CA PHE A 388 12.69 -26.41 -15.89
C PHE A 388 11.69 -25.49 -15.16
N ILE A 389 10.87 -26.05 -14.26
CA ILE A 389 9.92 -25.27 -13.47
C ILE A 389 10.61 -24.24 -12.55
N ASP A 390 11.79 -24.58 -12.04
CA ASP A 390 12.56 -23.70 -11.15
C ASP A 390 13.20 -22.54 -11.92
N VAL A 391 13.44 -22.67 -13.24
CA VAL A 391 13.93 -21.57 -14.08
C VAL A 391 12.91 -20.44 -14.11
N ARG A 392 11.61 -20.77 -14.23
CA ARG A 392 10.54 -19.78 -14.24
C ARG A 392 10.49 -18.99 -12.93
N TYR A 393 10.48 -19.69 -11.80
CA TYR A 393 10.54 -19.04 -10.48
C TYR A 393 11.82 -18.24 -10.28
N HIS A 394 12.95 -18.71 -10.81
CA HIS A 394 14.20 -17.99 -10.76
C HIS A 394 14.16 -16.68 -11.58
N LEU A 395 13.51 -16.70 -12.74
CA LEU A 395 13.33 -15.54 -13.61
C LEU A 395 12.30 -14.54 -13.03
N GLU A 396 11.21 -15.03 -12.46
CA GLU A 396 10.18 -14.23 -11.76
C GLU A 396 10.68 -13.68 -10.41
N GLY A 397 11.76 -14.26 -9.88
CA GLY A 397 12.38 -13.87 -8.62
C GLY A 397 13.10 -12.51 -8.67
N PRO A 398 13.60 -12.05 -7.50
CA PRO A 398 14.15 -10.71 -7.32
C PRO A 398 15.44 -10.43 -8.11
N PHE A 399 16.04 -11.46 -8.69
CA PHE A 399 17.30 -11.34 -9.45
C PHE A 399 17.08 -10.95 -10.92
N HIS A 400 15.91 -11.27 -11.48
CA HIS A 400 15.62 -11.07 -12.91
C HIS A 400 14.28 -10.39 -13.18
N CYS A 401 13.38 -10.31 -12.19
CA CYS A 401 12.16 -9.49 -12.19
C CYS A 401 11.30 -9.63 -13.47
N VAL A 402 11.22 -10.84 -14.00
CA VAL A 402 10.28 -11.19 -15.07
C VAL A 402 8.87 -11.17 -14.50
N LEU A 403 7.98 -10.34 -15.06
CA LEU A 403 6.64 -10.13 -14.50
C LEU A 403 5.66 -11.20 -14.95
N LYS A 404 5.73 -11.63 -16.21
CA LYS A 404 4.81 -12.64 -16.75
C LYS A 404 5.34 -13.26 -18.05
N PHE A 405 5.20 -14.57 -18.20
CA PHE A 405 5.37 -15.24 -19.51
C PHE A 405 4.05 -15.15 -20.29
N ILE A 406 4.08 -14.56 -21.47
CA ILE A 406 2.92 -14.42 -22.38
C ILE A 406 3.17 -15.36 -23.55
N GLU A 407 2.58 -16.55 -23.47
CA GLU A 407 2.84 -17.66 -24.41
C GLU A 407 4.33 -18.08 -24.44
N ASP A 408 4.64 -19.25 -25.02
CA ASP A 408 5.97 -19.88 -24.87
C ASP A 408 7.14 -19.05 -25.47
N ASP A 409 6.84 -17.97 -26.20
CA ASP A 409 7.81 -17.15 -26.94
C ASP A 409 7.86 -15.66 -26.52
N HIS A 410 6.97 -15.15 -25.66
CA HIS A 410 7.02 -13.74 -25.20
C HIS A 410 7.06 -13.62 -23.69
N VAL A 411 7.77 -12.60 -23.21
CA VAL A 411 7.97 -12.36 -21.78
C VAL A 411 7.75 -10.89 -21.47
N LEU A 412 6.86 -10.62 -20.53
CA LEU A 412 6.64 -9.31 -19.96
C LEU A 412 7.65 -9.11 -18.82
N ILE A 413 8.53 -8.15 -19.03
CA ILE A 413 9.64 -7.81 -18.12
C ILE A 413 9.45 -6.38 -17.61
N ASN A 414 9.93 -6.08 -16.41
CA ASN A 414 9.91 -4.70 -15.91
C ASN A 414 11.04 -3.86 -16.54
N GLU A 415 10.91 -2.53 -16.47
CA GLU A 415 11.91 -1.56 -16.95
C GLU A 415 13.34 -1.87 -16.44
N HIS A 416 13.46 -2.29 -15.18
CA HIS A 416 14.75 -2.65 -14.58
C HIS A 416 15.41 -3.88 -15.26
N ALA A 417 14.64 -4.92 -15.55
CA ALA A 417 15.10 -6.10 -16.26
C ALA A 417 15.44 -5.79 -17.73
N LEU A 418 14.68 -4.89 -18.36
CA LEU A 418 14.88 -4.44 -19.73
C LEU A 418 16.19 -3.64 -19.89
N GLU A 419 16.49 -2.78 -18.91
CA GLU A 419 17.78 -2.06 -18.78
C GLU A 419 18.97 -3.04 -18.64
N VAL A 420 18.79 -4.11 -17.87
CA VAL A 420 19.81 -5.17 -17.68
C VAL A 420 20.04 -5.97 -18.96
N LEU A 421 19.00 -6.27 -19.74
CA LEU A 421 19.10 -6.97 -21.02
C LEU A 421 19.77 -6.09 -22.08
N ARG A 422 19.39 -4.82 -22.19
CA ARG A 422 20.01 -3.83 -23.10
C ARG A 422 21.52 -3.70 -22.85
N LYS A 423 21.95 -3.63 -21.59
CA LYS A 423 23.39 -3.59 -21.22
C LYS A 423 24.16 -4.87 -21.59
N ARG A 424 23.46 -5.93 -21.97
CA ARG A 424 24.03 -7.26 -22.27
C ARG A 424 23.92 -7.66 -23.75
N GLY A 425 23.31 -6.82 -24.60
CA GLY A 425 23.18 -7.06 -26.03
C GLY A 425 22.28 -8.24 -26.40
N ILE A 426 21.28 -8.54 -25.55
CA ILE A 426 20.24 -9.55 -25.77
C ILE A 426 18.94 -8.86 -26.14
#